data_AF-A0A7S2E9B4-F1
#
_entry.id   AF-A0A7S2E9B4-F1
#
_cell.length_a   1.000
_cell.length_b   1.000
_cell.length_c   1.000
_cell.angle_alpha   90.00
_cell.angle_beta   90.00
_cell.angle_gamma   90.00
#
_symmetry.space_group_name_H-M   'P 1'
#
loop_
_entity.id
_entity.type
_entity.pdbx_description
1 polymer ?
#
loop_
_entity_poly.entity_id
_entity_poly.type
_entity_poly.pdbx_seq_one_letter_code
_entity_poly.pdbx_strand_id
1 'polypeptide(L)'
;MVKYTKEVVDTFLEKIEGSVTTPAADHLFIINENGIKLPEEKARSFHTTTAKLLFLCKRARQDIQMPVAFLTSRVKESEKDDWKKLKRVVLYLNGTINFVTTLSADKLNVTKW
;
A
#
# COMPACT_ATOMS: atom_id res chain seq x y z
N MET A 1 13.98 -3.58 5.69
CA MET A 1 12.50 -3.64 5.63
C MET A 1 11.95 -4.77 4.75
N VAL A 2 12.79 -5.53 4.04
CA VAL A 2 12.39 -6.69 3.23
C VAL A 2 11.62 -7.74 4.04
N LYS A 3 12.15 -8.16 5.21
CA LYS A 3 11.48 -9.13 6.11
C LYS A 3 10.07 -8.66 6.52
N TYR A 4 9.94 -7.39 6.89
CA TYR A 4 8.64 -6.81 7.27
C TYR A 4 7.68 -6.75 6.08
N THR A 5 8.17 -6.40 4.89
CA THR A 5 7.35 -6.39 3.66
C THR A 5 6.79 -7.78 3.37
N LYS A 6 7.63 -8.81 3.51
CA LYS A 6 7.21 -10.21 3.37
C LYS A 6 6.15 -10.59 4.42
N GLU A 7 6.36 -10.23 5.69
CA GLU A 7 5.36 -10.47 6.75
C GLU A 7 4.00 -9.82 6.41
N VAL A 8 4.00 -8.58 5.90
CA VAL A 8 2.76 -7.88 5.51
C VAL A 8 2.03 -8.62 4.38
N VAL A 9 2.77 -9.11 3.39
CA VAL A 9 2.21 -9.91 2.28
C VAL A 9 1.66 -11.24 2.79
N ASP A 10 2.40 -11.93 3.66
CA ASP A 10 2.04 -13.25 4.19
C ASP A 10 0.86 -13.17 5.19
N THR A 11 0.67 -12.05 5.90
CA THR A 11 -0.44 -11.84 6.85
C THR A 11 -1.76 -11.49 6.15
N PHE A 12 -1.74 -11.22 4.84
CA PHE A 12 -2.95 -10.81 4.12
C PHE A 12 -3.98 -11.95 4.07
N LEU A 13 -5.26 -11.62 4.27
CA LEU A 13 -6.33 -12.62 4.42
C LEU A 13 -6.51 -13.51 3.17
N GLU A 14 -6.19 -12.98 2.00
CA GLU A 14 -6.30 -13.71 0.74
C GLU A 14 -4.91 -14.15 0.27
N LYS A 15 -4.83 -15.35 -0.31
CA LYS A 15 -3.61 -15.77 -1.00
C LYS A 15 -3.37 -14.85 -2.20
N ILE A 16 -2.19 -14.25 -2.25
CA ILE A 16 -1.78 -13.35 -3.32
C ILE A 16 -1.01 -14.17 -4.34
N GLU A 17 -1.56 -14.25 -5.55
CA GLU A 17 -0.92 -14.90 -6.69
C GLU A 17 -0.63 -13.85 -7.76
N GLY A 18 0.61 -13.85 -8.26
CA GLY A 18 1.07 -12.87 -9.24
C GLY A 18 1.64 -11.58 -8.64
N SER A 19 1.86 -10.61 -9.52
CA SER A 19 2.41 -9.30 -9.21
C SER A 19 1.88 -8.24 -10.18
N VAL A 20 2.00 -6.98 -9.79
CA VAL A 20 1.62 -5.83 -10.62
C VAL A 20 2.78 -4.84 -10.62
N THR A 21 2.93 -4.09 -11.71
CA THR A 21 4.06 -3.16 -11.91
C THR A 21 3.87 -1.82 -11.20
N THR A 22 2.63 -1.39 -10.93
CA THR A 22 2.33 -0.12 -10.25
C THR A 22 1.48 -0.30 -8.99
N PRO A 23 1.74 0.50 -7.93
CA PRO A 23 1.07 0.35 -6.64
C PRO A 23 -0.40 0.81 -6.64
N ALA A 24 -0.77 1.68 -7.57
CA ALA A 24 -2.12 2.22 -7.74
C ALA A 24 -2.57 2.05 -9.20
N ALA A 25 -3.89 1.99 -9.41
CA ALA A 25 -4.49 2.10 -10.73
C ALA A 25 -4.99 3.54 -10.95
N ASP A 26 -5.26 3.92 -12.20
CA ASP A 26 -5.68 5.29 -12.55
C ASP A 26 -6.96 5.73 -11.83
N HIS A 27 -7.82 4.77 -11.50
CA HIS A 27 -9.07 4.97 -10.78
C HIS A 27 -8.92 4.91 -9.25
N LEU A 28 -7.72 5.15 -8.69
CA LEU A 28 -7.48 5.12 -7.24
C LEU A 28 -8.47 6.02 -6.48
N PHE A 29 -8.70 7.24 -6.98
CA PHE A 29 -9.56 8.24 -6.33
C PHE A 29 -11.03 8.14 -6.72
N ILE A 30 -11.39 7.24 -7.65
CA ILE A 30 -12.77 7.03 -8.05
C ILE A 30 -13.45 6.19 -6.96
N ILE A 31 -14.50 6.74 -6.36
CA ILE A 31 -15.28 6.13 -5.29
C ILE A 31 -16.68 5.85 -5.83
N ASN A 32 -17.24 4.70 -5.49
CA ASN A 32 -18.61 4.36 -5.83
C ASN A 32 -19.51 4.75 -4.65
N GLU A 33 -20.40 5.72 -4.84
CA GLU A 33 -21.30 6.20 -3.78
C GLU A 33 -22.27 5.11 -3.27
N ASN A 34 -22.55 4.09 -4.10
CA ASN A 34 -23.43 2.98 -3.76
C ASN A 34 -22.65 1.68 -3.47
N GLY A 35 -21.41 1.80 -3.01
CA GLY A 35 -20.53 0.66 -2.75
C GLY A 35 -21.05 -0.25 -1.64
N ILE A 36 -20.83 -1.56 -1.82
CA ILE A 36 -21.17 -2.56 -0.81
C ILE A 36 -20.07 -2.57 0.26
N LYS A 37 -20.45 -2.33 1.51
CA LYS A 37 -19.56 -2.39 2.68
C LYS A 37 -18.93 -3.78 2.84
N LEU A 38 -17.69 -3.81 3.32
CA LEU A 38 -17.01 -5.07 3.66
C LEU A 38 -17.65 -5.73 4.89
N PRO A 39 -17.67 -7.08 4.96
CA PRO A 39 -18.01 -7.78 6.20
C PRO A 39 -16.98 -7.46 7.28
N GLU A 40 -17.38 -7.53 8.55
CA GLU A 40 -16.59 -7.05 9.69
C GLU A 40 -15.18 -7.66 9.74
N GLU A 41 -15.04 -8.95 9.49
CA GLU A 41 -13.75 -9.64 9.46
C GLU A 41 -12.79 -9.04 8.42
N LYS A 42 -13.28 -8.82 7.19
CA LYS A 42 -12.48 -8.18 6.14
C LYS A 42 -12.21 -6.71 6.45
N ALA A 43 -13.15 -5.99 7.07
CA ALA A 43 -12.93 -4.60 7.48
C ALA A 43 -11.83 -4.49 8.56
N ARG A 44 -11.80 -5.39 9.54
CA ARG A 44 -10.70 -5.46 10.54
C ARG A 44 -9.35 -5.79 9.89
N SER A 45 -9.35 -6.74 8.95
CA SER A 45 -8.14 -7.07 8.18
C SER A 45 -7.66 -5.87 7.33
N PHE A 46 -8.60 -5.14 6.70
CA PHE A 46 -8.32 -3.93 5.94
C PHE A 46 -7.66 -2.87 6.82
N HIS A 47 -8.23 -2.56 7.99
CA HIS A 47 -7.65 -1.64 8.97
C HIS A 47 -6.23 -2.06 9.37
N THR A 48 -6.06 -3.33 9.73
CA THR A 48 -4.76 -3.84 10.20
C THR A 48 -3.69 -3.77 9.11
N THR A 49 -4.04 -4.17 7.89
CA THR A 49 -3.12 -4.17 6.74
C THR A 49 -2.76 -2.73 6.34
N THR A 50 -3.75 -1.83 6.26
CA THR A 50 -3.49 -0.41 5.94
C THR A 50 -2.61 0.26 6.97
N ALA A 51 -2.76 -0.04 8.27
CA ALA A 51 -1.87 0.46 9.31
C ALA A 51 -0.43 -0.05 9.17
N LYS A 52 -0.24 -1.35 8.88
CA LYS A 52 1.10 -1.91 8.59
C LYS A 52 1.74 -1.25 7.35
N LEU A 53 0.95 -1.02 6.30
CA LEU A 53 1.40 -0.34 5.09
C LEU A 53 1.75 1.13 5.33
N LEU A 54 1.01 1.83 6.20
CA LEU A 54 1.30 3.20 6.59
C LEU A 54 2.66 3.31 7.28
N PHE A 55 2.96 2.36 8.19
CA PHE A 55 4.28 2.27 8.80
C PHE A 55 5.38 1.99 7.76
N LEU A 56 5.14 1.03 6.87
CA LEU A 56 6.10 0.64 5.83
C LEU A 56 6.42 1.81 4.88
N CYS A 57 5.41 2.56 4.46
CA CYS A 57 5.59 3.65 3.50
C CYS A 57 6.38 4.81 4.08
N LYS A 58 6.10 5.17 5.34
CA LYS A 58 6.82 6.24 6.05
C LYS A 58 8.26 5.87 6.42
N ARG A 59 8.57 4.57 6.53
CA ARG A 59 9.90 4.10 6.97
C ARG A 59 10.85 3.74 5.83
N ALA A 60 10.37 3.12 4.76
CA ALA A 60 11.27 2.63 3.70
C ALA A 60 10.68 2.55 2.29
N ARG A 61 9.35 2.48 2.15
CA ARG A 61 8.69 2.30 0.85
C ARG A 61 7.86 3.54 0.51
N GLN A 62 8.54 4.66 0.29
CA GLN A 62 7.89 5.93 -0.04
C GLN A 62 7.05 5.86 -1.32
N ASP A 63 7.38 4.93 -2.22
CA ASP A 63 6.71 4.68 -3.50
C ASP A 63 5.24 4.26 -3.35
N ILE A 64 4.86 3.57 -2.26
CA ILE A 64 3.46 3.20 -2.00
C ILE A 64 2.68 4.25 -1.19
N GLN A 65 3.31 5.39 -0.83
CA GLN A 65 2.68 6.35 0.09
C GLN A 65 1.35 6.89 -0.43
N MET A 66 1.25 7.20 -1.72
CA MET A 66 0.05 7.79 -2.31
C MET A 66 -1.20 6.88 -2.16
N PRO A 67 -1.21 5.62 -2.64
CA PRO A 67 -2.37 4.75 -2.46
C PRO A 67 -2.65 4.45 -0.99
N VAL A 68 -1.63 4.31 -0.15
CA VAL A 68 -1.82 4.07 1.28
C VAL A 68 -2.50 5.25 1.97
N ALA A 69 -2.09 6.48 1.66
CA ALA A 69 -2.74 7.69 2.20
C ALA A 69 -4.23 7.74 1.83
N PHE A 70 -4.58 7.44 0.58
CA PHE A 70 -5.98 7.31 0.17
C PHE A 70 -6.71 6.23 0.98
N LEU A 71 -6.15 5.03 1.08
CA LEU A 71 -6.79 3.91 1.80
C LEU A 71 -6.98 4.19 3.30
N THR A 72 -6.09 4.98 3.93
CA THR A 72 -6.25 5.37 5.34
C THR A 72 -7.50 6.21 5.59
N SER A 73 -7.95 7.00 4.62
CA SER A 73 -9.21 7.76 4.72
C SER A 73 -10.46 6.87 4.72
N ARG A 74 -10.33 5.63 4.19
CA ARG A 74 -11.43 4.68 3.96
C ARG A 74 -11.56 3.61 5.05
N VAL A 75 -10.73 3.67 6.08
CA VAL A 75 -10.65 2.62 7.12
C VAL A 75 -11.95 2.45 7.91
N LYS A 76 -12.70 3.54 8.13
CA LYS A 76 -13.97 3.51 8.88
C LYS A 76 -15.14 2.90 8.07
N GLU A 77 -15.19 3.18 6.77
CA GLU A 77 -16.26 2.75 5.88
C GLU A 77 -15.66 2.14 4.61
N SER A 78 -14.99 1.00 4.78
CA SER A 78 -14.32 0.32 3.68
C SER A 78 -15.32 -0.46 2.81
N GLU A 79 -15.14 -0.37 1.50
CA GLU A 79 -15.98 -1.03 0.49
C GLU A 79 -15.24 -2.14 -0.28
N LYS A 80 -15.99 -2.94 -1.03
CA LYS A 80 -15.42 -3.98 -1.91
C LYS A 80 -14.39 -3.45 -2.92
N ASP A 81 -14.56 -2.23 -3.44
CA ASP A 81 -13.60 -1.65 -4.38
C ASP A 81 -12.34 -1.14 -3.66
N ASP A 82 -12.48 -0.64 -2.43
CA ASP A 82 -11.32 -0.30 -1.58
C ASP A 82 -10.48 -1.54 -1.28
N TRP A 83 -11.11 -2.70 -1.07
CA TRP A 83 -10.42 -3.97 -0.91
C TRP A 83 -9.58 -4.34 -2.14
N LYS A 84 -10.12 -4.13 -3.36
CA LYS A 84 -9.36 -4.36 -4.61
C LYS A 84 -8.17 -3.42 -4.73
N LYS A 85 -8.34 -2.14 -4.34
CA LYS A 85 -7.25 -1.15 -4.32
C LYS A 85 -6.16 -1.55 -3.33
N LEU A 86 -6.52 -1.99 -2.12
CA LEU A 86 -5.58 -2.53 -1.14
C LEU A 86 -4.84 -3.75 -1.70
N LYS A 87 -5.57 -4.71 -2.27
CA LYS A 87 -4.99 -5.93 -2.88
C LYS A 87 -3.97 -5.58 -3.96
N ARG A 88 -4.20 -4.55 -4.77
CA ARG A 88 -3.23 -4.08 -5.76
C ARG A 88 -1.91 -3.61 -5.12
N VAL A 89 -1.98 -2.86 -4.01
CA VAL A 89 -0.78 -2.42 -3.28
C VAL A 89 0.01 -3.64 -2.80
N VAL A 90 -0.67 -4.65 -2.23
CA VAL A 90 0.01 -5.85 -1.73
C VAL A 90 0.58 -6.70 -2.89
N LEU A 91 -0.12 -6.81 -4.02
CA LEU A 91 0.39 -7.46 -5.25
C LEU A 91 1.65 -6.78 -5.78
N TYR A 92 1.69 -5.45 -5.77
CA TYR A 92 2.88 -4.69 -6.15
C TYR A 92 4.04 -4.93 -5.17
N LEU A 93 3.77 -4.98 -3.87
CA LEU A 93 4.78 -5.33 -2.88
C LEU A 93 5.30 -6.75 -3.07
N ASN A 94 4.45 -7.71 -3.41
CA ASN A 94 4.83 -9.09 -3.70
C ASN A 94 5.84 -9.19 -4.86
N GLY A 95 5.64 -8.40 -5.92
CA GLY A 95 6.59 -8.32 -7.04
C GLY A 95 7.87 -7.54 -6.74
N THR A 96 7.87 -6.70 -5.71
CA THR A 96 8.95 -5.75 -5.42
C THR A 96 9.55 -5.92 -4.02
N ILE A 97 9.43 -7.11 -3.42
CA ILE A 97 9.90 -7.41 -2.05
C ILE A 97 11.38 -7.02 -1.85
N ASN A 98 12.21 -7.22 -2.86
CA ASN A 98 13.65 -6.99 -2.82
C ASN A 98 14.07 -5.58 -3.25
N PHE A 99 13.13 -4.69 -3.57
CA PHE A 99 13.48 -3.32 -3.95
C PHE A 99 13.96 -2.55 -2.72
N VAL A 100 15.17 -2.02 -2.80
CA VAL A 100 15.78 -1.18 -1.78
C VAL A 100 16.05 0.18 -2.42
N THR A 101 15.34 1.21 -1.96
CA THR A 101 15.57 2.59 -2.41
C THR A 101 16.64 3.22 -1.54
N THR A 102 17.78 3.54 -2.12
CA THR A 102 18.86 4.28 -1.46
C THR A 102 18.80 5.74 -1.87
N LEU A 103 18.67 6.65 -0.90
CA LEU A 103 18.84 8.07 -1.12
C LEU A 103 20.32 8.40 -1.00
N SER A 104 20.94 8.87 -2.08
CA SER A 104 22.31 9.36 -2.10
C SER A 104 22.34 10.82 -2.56
N ALA A 105 23.35 11.56 -2.12
CA ALA A 105 23.64 12.90 -2.61
C ALA A 105 25.03 12.89 -3.23
N ASP A 106 25.15 13.32 -4.49
CA ASP A 106 26.44 13.34 -5.19
C ASP A 106 27.36 14.44 -4.62
N LYS A 107 26.78 15.57 -4.20
CA LYS A 107 27.49 16.69 -3.59
C LYS A 107 26.58 17.35 -2.55
N LEU A 108 27.04 17.40 -1.29
CA LEU A 108 26.35 18.09 -0.20
C LEU A 108 26.58 19.62 -0.20
N ASN A 109 27.60 20.08 -0.92
CA ASN A 109 28.04 21.48 -0.91
C ASN A 109 27.77 22.15 -2.27
N VAL A 110 26.50 22.38 -2.60
CA VAL A 110 26.12 23.18 -3.78
C VAL A 110 25.69 24.56 -3.30
N THR A 111 26.63 25.49 -3.20
CA THR A 111 26.35 26.93 -3.09
C THR A 111 26.05 27.47 -4.48
N LYS A 112 24.77 27.69 -4.79
CA LYS A 112 24.35 28.46 -5.97
C LYS A 112 24.10 29.91 -5.53
N TRP A 113 24.86 30.83 -6.12
CA TRP A 113 24.61 32.26 -6.08
C TRP A 113 23.53 32.64 -7.09
#